data_AF-A0A7L3LZN0-F1
#
_entry.id   AF-A0A7L3LZN0-F1
#
_cell.length_a   1.000
_cell.length_b   1.000
_cell.length_c   1.000
_cell.angle_alpha   90.00
_cell.angle_beta   90.00
_cell.angle_gamma   90.00
#
_symmetry.space_group_name_H-M   'P 1'
#
loop_
_entity.id
_entity.type
_entity.pdbx_description
1 polymer ?
#
loop_
_entity_poly.entity_id
_entity_poly.type
_entity_poly.pdbx_seq_one_letter_code
_entity_poly.pdbx_strand_id
1 'polypeptide(L)' 'PEDLVATFKGNWGNWSLPCPQLGGVCGLQTRLEPPQNGGDDTGLNDVRLFCCA' A
#
# COMPACT_ATOMS: atom_id res chain seq x y z
N PRO A 1 29.54 14.10 4.26
CA PRO A 1 28.19 14.65 4.03
C PRO A 1 27.21 13.50 3.85
N GLU A 2 26.38 13.29 4.86
CA GLU A 2 25.20 12.41 4.85
C GLU A 2 24.15 12.72 3.74
N ASP A 3 24.45 13.65 2.84
CA ASP A 3 23.54 14.24 1.85
C ASP A 3 23.51 13.54 0.47
N LEU A 4 24.06 12.32 0.34
CA LEU A 4 24.05 11.56 -0.93
C LEU A 4 23.23 10.25 -0.85
N VAL A 5 22.22 10.20 0.03
CA VAL A 5 21.18 9.17 -0.05
C VAL A 5 20.21 9.56 -1.17
N ALA A 6 20.49 9.11 -2.40
CA ALA A 6 19.52 9.19 -3.49
C ALA A 6 18.29 8.36 -3.10
N THR A 7 17.20 9.02 -2.73
CA THR A 7 15.94 8.33 -2.42
C THR A 7 15.25 7.96 -3.73
N PHE A 8 15.43 6.73 -4.19
CA PHE A 8 14.76 6.21 -5.38
C PHE A 8 13.31 5.85 -5.05
N LYS A 9 12.40 6.82 -5.15
CA LYS A 9 10.96 6.54 -5.10
C LYS A 9 10.47 6.18 -6.50
N GLY A 10 9.66 5.12 -6.60
CA GLY A 10 8.91 4.83 -7.81
C GLY A 10 7.86 5.93 -8.09
N ASN A 11 7.29 5.90 -9.30
CA ASN A 11 6.14 6.72 -9.63
C ASN A 11 4.87 6.07 -9.08
N TRP A 12 3.92 6.88 -8.61
CA TRP A 12 2.59 6.41 -8.23
C TRP A 12 1.83 5.89 -9.45
N GLY A 13 1.08 4.81 -9.26
CA GLY A 13 0.10 4.34 -10.23
C GLY A 13 -1.18 5.17 -10.24
N ASN A 14 -2.13 4.77 -11.07
CA ASN A 14 -3.47 5.36 -11.06
C ASN A 14 -4.21 5.01 -9.76
N TRP A 15 -4.99 5.97 -9.26
CA TRP A 15 -5.90 5.74 -8.14
C TRP A 15 -7.06 4.80 -8.54
N SER A 16 -7.59 4.07 -7.56
CA SER A 16 -8.85 3.36 -7.72
C SER A 16 -10.03 4.35 -7.85
N LEU A 17 -11.18 3.84 -8.28
CA LEU A 17 -12.42 4.60 -8.18
C LEU A 17 -12.74 4.91 -6.70
N PRO A 18 -13.43 6.02 -6.42
CA PRO A 18 -13.94 6.31 -5.08
C PRO A 18 -15.01 5.28 -4.68
N CYS A 19 -15.30 5.20 -3.38
CA CYS A 19 -16.41 4.38 -2.90
C CYS A 19 -17.74 4.80 -3.56
N PRO A 20 -18.61 3.84 -3.95
CA PRO A 20 -19.92 4.16 -4.48
C PRO A 20 -20.80 4.85 -3.45
N GLN A 21 -21.68 5.77 -3.91
CA GLN A 21 -22.64 6.51 -3.08
C GLN A 21 -21.94 7.38 -2.02
N LEU A 22 -22.69 8.00 -1.07
CA LEU A 22 -22.11 8.76 0.06
C LEU A 22 -21.39 7.86 1.08
N GLY A 23 -20.95 6.67 0.66
CA GLY A 23 -20.33 5.66 1.48
C GLY A 23 -18.84 5.92 1.73
N GLY A 24 -18.30 5.21 2.70
CA GLY A 24 -16.91 5.32 3.14
C GLY A 24 -16.18 3.98 3.14
N VAL A 25 -14.85 4.04 3.26
CA VAL A 25 -14.03 2.86 3.50
C VAL A 25 -14.32 2.33 4.89
N CYS A 26 -14.80 1.09 4.98
CA CYS A 26 -15.15 0.43 6.24
C CYS A 26 -14.26 -0.79 6.52
N GLY A 27 -13.38 -1.16 5.60
CA GLY A 27 -12.46 -2.27 5.78
C GLY A 27 -11.32 -2.25 4.79
N LEU A 28 -10.26 -2.99 5.12
CA LEU A 28 -9.12 -3.23 4.25
C LEU A 28 -8.68 -4.69 4.33
N GLN A 29 -8.16 -5.19 3.21
CA GLN A 29 -7.41 -6.44 3.15
C GLN A 29 -6.06 -6.15 2.51
N THR A 30 -4.99 -6.55 3.20
CA THR A 30 -3.62 -6.35 2.75
C THR A 30 -3.07 -7.59 2.09
N ARG A 31 -2.15 -7.40 1.13
CA ARG A 31 -1.28 -8.46 0.62
C ARG A 31 0.11 -8.24 1.17
N LEU A 32 0.59 -9.22 1.95
CA LEU A 32 1.95 -9.27 2.45
C LEU A 32 2.68 -10.44 1.79
N GLU A 33 3.99 -10.32 1.66
CA GLU A 33 4.84 -11.45 1.39
C GLU A 33 4.90 -12.39 2.61
N PRO A 34 4.96 -13.71 2.41
CA PRO A 34 5.22 -14.64 3.49
C PRO A 34 6.64 -14.40 4.04
N PRO A 35 6.89 -14.67 5.33
CA PRO A 35 8.22 -14.53 5.92
C PRO A 35 9.28 -15.33 5.12
N GLN A 36 10.35 -14.67 4.68
CA GLN A 36 11.45 -15.25 3.89
C GLN A 36 12.64 -15.69 4.78
N ASN A 37 12.51 -15.61 6.10
CA ASN A 37 13.57 -15.82 7.12
C ASN A 37 14.48 -14.59 7.31
N GLY A 38 15.81 -14.75 7.22
CA GLY A 38 16.77 -13.70 7.56
C GLY A 38 16.82 -12.59 6.52
N GLY A 39 16.01 -11.55 6.71
CA GLY A 39 15.96 -10.33 5.91
C GLY A 39 14.85 -9.39 6.41
N ASP A 40 14.91 -8.10 6.05
CA ASP A 40 13.80 -7.18 6.28
C ASP A 40 12.71 -7.42 5.22
N ASP A 41 11.76 -8.32 5.53
CA ASP A 41 10.61 -8.65 4.65
C ASP A 41 9.44 -7.65 4.82
N THR A 42 9.69 -6.47 5.38
CA THR A 42 8.63 -5.55 5.80
C THR A 42 8.20 -4.67 4.63
N GLY A 43 7.26 -5.18 3.83
CA GLY A 43 6.63 -4.44 2.73
C GLY A 43 5.13 -4.76 2.62
N LEU A 44 4.30 -3.71 2.57
CA LEU A 44 2.91 -3.85 2.13
C LEU A 44 2.90 -3.82 0.60
N ASN A 45 2.47 -4.92 -0.02
CA ASN A 45 2.54 -5.08 -1.47
C ASN A 45 1.26 -4.63 -2.18
N ASP A 46 0.11 -4.76 -1.51
CA ASP A 46 -1.19 -4.36 -2.07
C ASP A 46 -2.24 -4.14 -0.98
N VAL A 47 -3.28 -3.36 -1.30
CA VAL A 47 -4.47 -3.16 -0.47
C VAL A 47 -5.73 -3.28 -1.32
N ARG A 48 -6.70 -4.06 -0.84
CA ARG A 48 -8.10 -3.99 -1.28
C ARG A 48 -8.91 -3.24 -0.23
N LEU A 49 -9.56 -2.15 -0.64
CA LEU A 49 -10.49 -1.39 0.21
C LEU A 49 -11.92 -1.93 0.06
N PHE A 50 -12.65 -1.97 1.16
CA PHE A 50 -14.08 -2.30 1.19
C PHE A 50 -14.88 -1.05 1.52
N CYS A 51 -15.93 -0.81 0.73
CA CYS A 51 -16.82 0.33 0.87
C CYS A 51 -18.15 -0.09 1.48
N CYS A 52 -18.67 0.72 2.42
CA CYS A 52 -19.97 0.54 3.04
C CYS A 52 -20.81 1.82 2.85
N ALA A 53 -22.14 1.66 2.88
CA ALA A 53 -23.10 2.78 2.88
C ALA A 53 -23.20 3.43 4.26
#